data_AF-A0A9D7JY41-F1
#
_entry.id   AF-A0A9D7JY41-F1
#
_cell.length_a   1.000
_cell.length_b   1.000
_cell.length_c   1.000
_cell.angle_alpha   90.00
_cell.angle_beta   90.00
_cell.angle_gamma   90.00
#
_symmetry.space_group_name_H-M   'P 1'
#
loop_
_entity.id
_entity.type
_entity.pdbx_description
1 polymer ?
#
loop_
_entity_poly.entity_id
_entity_poly.type
_entity_poly.pdbx_seq_one_letter_code
_entity_poly.pdbx_strand_id
1 'polypeptide(L)'
;MEKIGGSIIIFLVFSFTRPGICQTVNFSSTTLPIVLINTNGIAIPNEPKIVGDMEIIYNGPGKINALTDPNRHFKGKIGVELRGSTSQDLSPKKPLGVETRKEDGETNLNISLLGMPKQNE
;
A
#
# COMPACT_ATOMS: atom_id res chain seq x y z
N MET A 1 33.93 23.25 59.61
CA MET A 1 32.74 22.57 59.04
C MET A 1 32.65 22.99 57.59
N GLU A 2 33.38 22.29 56.74
CA GLU A 2 33.54 22.59 55.32
C GLU A 2 32.29 22.07 54.57
N LYS A 3 31.52 22.98 53.97
CA LYS A 3 30.36 22.61 53.15
C LYS A 3 30.87 22.02 51.84
N ILE A 4 30.71 20.71 51.69
CA ILE A 4 30.96 19.99 50.45
C ILE A 4 29.82 20.37 49.50
N GLY A 5 30.05 21.38 48.65
CA GLY A 5 29.13 21.78 47.60
C GLY A 5 29.14 20.73 46.49
N GLY A 6 28.19 19.80 46.53
CA GLY A 6 27.98 18.82 45.47
C GLY A 6 27.61 19.50 44.15
N SER A 7 28.47 19.35 43.14
CA SER A 7 28.23 19.83 41.78
C SER A 7 27.29 18.86 41.07
N ILE A 8 26.06 19.28 40.81
CA ILE A 8 25.07 18.53 40.01
C ILE A 8 25.44 18.67 38.53
N ILE A 9 25.82 17.56 37.89
CA ILE A 9 26.03 17.48 36.45
C ILE A 9 24.70 17.13 35.80
N ILE A 10 24.05 18.08 35.12
CA ILE A 10 22.93 17.81 34.22
C ILE A 10 23.50 17.23 32.91
N PHE A 11 23.19 15.97 32.61
CA PHE A 11 23.39 15.40 31.27
C PHE A 11 22.19 15.79 30.40
N LEU A 12 22.37 16.83 29.59
CA LEU A 12 21.38 17.19 28.58
C LEU A 12 21.55 16.27 27.37
N VAL A 13 20.72 15.23 27.28
CA VAL A 13 20.71 14.31 26.15
C VAL A 13 20.03 15.02 24.98
N PHE A 14 20.80 15.65 24.09
CA PHE A 14 20.31 16.09 22.79
C PHE A 14 20.01 14.86 21.95
N SER A 15 18.77 14.38 21.96
CA SER A 15 18.29 13.44 20.95
C SER A 15 18.34 14.15 19.60
N PHE A 16 19.35 13.86 18.80
CA PHE A 16 19.35 14.22 17.38
C PHE A 16 18.18 13.48 16.73
N THR A 17 17.06 14.16 16.57
CA THR A 17 15.98 13.67 15.72
C THR A 17 16.56 13.60 14.31
N ARG A 18 16.77 12.38 13.82
CA ARG A 18 17.26 12.16 12.46
C ARG A 18 16.20 12.75 11.52
N PRO A 19 16.49 13.80 10.74
CA PRO A 19 15.53 14.29 9.77
C PRO A 19 15.21 13.12 8.83
N GLY A 20 13.94 12.71 8.83
CA GLY A 20 13.44 11.71 7.91
C GLY A 20 13.56 12.28 6.51
N ILE A 21 14.52 11.78 5.73
CA ILE A 21 14.59 12.11 4.30
C ILE A 21 13.41 11.39 3.66
N CYS A 22 12.29 12.09 3.48
CA CYS A 22 11.22 11.64 2.61
C CYS A 22 11.71 11.73 1.17
N GLN A 23 12.06 10.59 0.58
CA GLN A 23 12.38 10.53 -0.84
C GLN A 23 11.09 10.48 -1.65
N THR A 24 10.81 11.53 -2.41
CA THR A 24 9.75 11.50 -3.44
C THR A 24 10.22 10.58 -4.56
N VAL A 25 9.59 9.42 -4.68
CA VAL A 25 9.82 8.53 -5.83
C VAL A 25 9.05 9.08 -7.02
N ASN A 26 9.77 9.55 -8.04
CA ASN A 26 9.17 9.90 -9.33
C ASN A 26 8.92 8.61 -10.12
N PHE A 27 7.75 8.00 -9.92
CA PHE A 27 7.34 6.80 -10.63
C PHE A 27 6.60 7.17 -11.92
N SER A 28 7.17 6.82 -13.08
CA SER A 28 6.56 7.07 -14.39
C SER A 28 6.27 5.80 -15.18
N SER A 29 7.17 4.81 -15.12
CA SER A 29 7.06 3.57 -15.88
C SER A 29 7.85 2.40 -15.24
N THR A 30 7.51 1.17 -15.66
CA THR A 30 8.12 -0.08 -15.19
C THR A 30 7.83 -1.22 -16.17
N THR A 31 8.67 -2.26 -16.17
CA THR A 31 8.39 -3.52 -16.90
C THR A 31 7.48 -4.47 -16.12
N LEU A 32 7.21 -4.19 -14.85
CA LEU A 32 6.24 -4.92 -14.03
C LEU A 32 4.82 -4.38 -14.24
N PRO A 33 3.76 -5.18 -13.99
CA PRO A 33 2.40 -4.66 -13.96
C PRO A 33 2.26 -3.50 -12.96
N ILE A 34 1.51 -2.46 -13.34
CA ILE A 34 1.17 -1.35 -12.45
C ILE A 34 -0.26 -1.59 -11.96
N VAL A 35 -0.46 -1.56 -10.64
CA VAL A 35 -1.78 -1.67 -10.01
C VAL A 35 -2.08 -0.36 -9.30
N LEU A 36 -3.16 0.28 -9.72
CA LEU A 36 -3.70 1.51 -9.13
C LEU A 36 -4.94 1.14 -8.33
N ILE A 37 -4.99 1.52 -7.06
CA ILE A 37 -6.14 1.30 -6.17
C ILE A 37 -6.61 2.67 -5.67
N ASN A 38 -7.90 2.95 -5.82
CA ASN A 38 -8.54 4.14 -5.31
C ASN A 38 -9.69 3.76 -4.37
N THR A 39 -9.61 4.17 -3.11
CA THR A 39 -10.65 3.99 -2.10
C THR A 39 -11.43 5.26 -1.82
N ASN A 40 -11.29 6.28 -2.69
CA ASN A 40 -11.93 7.59 -2.59
C ASN A 40 -11.68 8.29 -1.24
N GLY A 41 -10.50 8.08 -0.67
CA GLY A 41 -10.09 8.67 0.62
C GLY A 41 -10.55 7.87 1.85
N ILE A 42 -11.24 6.74 1.67
CA ILE A 42 -11.64 5.87 2.77
C ILE A 42 -10.42 5.04 3.22
N ALA A 43 -10.17 5.03 4.54
CA ALA A 43 -9.13 4.23 5.14
C ALA A 43 -9.44 2.74 4.99
N ILE A 44 -8.43 1.93 4.63
CA ILE A 44 -8.58 0.49 4.45
C ILE A 44 -8.55 -0.19 5.84
N PRO A 45 -9.65 -0.81 6.30
CA PRO A 45 -9.68 -1.53 7.57
C PRO A 45 -9.02 -2.92 7.46
N ASN A 46 -8.87 -3.61 8.59
CA ASN A 46 -8.45 -5.02 8.60
C ASN A 46 -9.59 -5.94 8.12
N GLU A 47 -10.76 -5.82 8.73
CA GLU A 47 -12.00 -6.44 8.28
C GLU A 47 -13.17 -5.51 8.69
N PRO A 48 -14.27 -5.46 7.93
CA PRO A 48 -14.51 -6.12 6.64
C PRO A 48 -13.94 -5.34 5.44
N LYS A 49 -13.77 -6.03 4.29
CA LYS A 49 -13.43 -5.41 2.99
C LYS A 49 -14.34 -4.23 2.65
N ILE A 50 -13.73 -3.12 2.25
CA ILE A 50 -14.42 -1.96 1.67
C ILE A 50 -14.40 -2.00 0.15
N VAL A 51 -15.34 -1.31 -0.48
CA VAL A 51 -15.35 -1.14 -1.94
C VAL A 51 -14.30 -0.12 -2.36
N GLY A 52 -13.49 -0.49 -3.34
CA GLY A 52 -12.59 0.43 -4.05
C GLY A 52 -12.63 0.18 -5.55
N ASP A 53 -11.97 1.05 -6.30
CA ASP A 53 -11.74 0.89 -7.73
C ASP A 53 -10.28 0.46 -7.96
N MET A 54 -10.08 -0.49 -8.87
CA MET A 54 -8.75 -0.94 -9.28
C MET A 54 -8.57 -0.83 -10.78
N GLU A 55 -7.40 -0.34 -11.18
CA GLU A 55 -6.95 -0.30 -12.57
C GLU A 55 -5.59 -0.99 -12.67
N ILE A 56 -5.43 -1.85 -13.67
CA ILE A 56 -4.16 -2.53 -13.96
C ILE A 56 -3.66 -2.11 -15.33
N ILE A 57 -2.42 -1.62 -15.39
CA ILE A 57 -1.70 -1.32 -16.62
C ILE A 57 -0.70 -2.45 -16.85
N TYR A 58 -0.91 -3.21 -17.93
CA TYR A 58 -0.02 -4.30 -18.31
C TYR A 58 -0.08 -4.56 -19.82
N ASN A 59 1.03 -4.28 -20.50
CA ASN A 59 1.21 -4.41 -21.95
C ASN A 59 1.76 -5.79 -22.36
N GLY A 60 2.02 -6.68 -21.38
CA GLY A 60 2.52 -8.03 -21.57
C GLY A 60 3.98 -8.23 -21.10
N PRO A 61 4.50 -9.47 -21.17
CA PRO A 61 5.82 -9.81 -20.66
C PRO A 61 6.94 -9.01 -21.34
N GLY A 62 7.84 -8.45 -20.53
CA GLY A 62 9.01 -7.70 -21.01
C GLY A 62 8.70 -6.32 -21.61
N LYS A 63 7.42 -5.93 -21.72
CA LYS A 63 7.05 -4.61 -22.22
C LYS A 63 6.99 -3.57 -21.10
N ILE A 64 7.28 -2.33 -21.45
CA ILE A 64 7.17 -1.19 -20.54
C ILE A 64 5.69 -0.84 -20.37
N ASN A 65 5.31 -0.58 -19.12
CA ASN A 65 4.03 -0.03 -18.70
C ASN A 65 4.28 1.38 -18.16
N ALA A 66 3.52 2.37 -18.61
CA ALA A 66 3.59 3.74 -18.12
C ALA A 66 2.26 4.17 -17.50
N LEU A 67 2.29 5.07 -16.51
CA LEU A 67 1.07 5.62 -15.89
C LEU A 67 0.15 6.30 -16.90
N THR A 68 0.71 6.81 -17.99
CA THR A 68 0.00 7.50 -19.07
C THR A 68 -0.59 6.57 -20.10
N ASP A 69 -0.39 5.24 -19.97
CA ASP A 69 -0.93 4.29 -20.95
C ASP A 69 -2.47 4.29 -20.91
N PRO A 70 -3.13 4.39 -22.09
CA PRO A 70 -4.59 4.51 -22.17
C PRO A 70 -5.28 3.16 -21.92
N ASN A 71 -4.62 2.06 -22.27
CA ASN A 71 -5.21 0.73 -22.18
C ASN A 71 -5.04 0.15 -20.78
N ARG A 72 -6.11 -0.41 -20.23
CA ARG A 72 -6.11 -1.10 -18.94
C ARG A 72 -6.36 -2.57 -19.14
N HIS A 73 -5.47 -3.39 -18.60
CA HIS A 73 -5.64 -4.84 -18.53
C HIS A 73 -6.85 -5.20 -17.66
N PHE A 74 -7.10 -4.41 -16.62
CA PHE A 74 -8.30 -4.48 -15.81
C PHE A 74 -8.72 -3.09 -15.35
N LYS A 75 -10.04 -2.86 -15.30
CA LYS A 75 -10.67 -1.70 -14.68
C LYS A 75 -12.01 -2.14 -14.11
N GLY A 76 -12.21 -2.01 -12.81
CA GLY A 76 -13.45 -2.42 -12.16
C GLY A 76 -13.39 -2.30 -10.65
N LYS A 77 -14.49 -2.72 -10.01
CA LYS A 77 -14.62 -2.69 -8.55
C LYS A 77 -13.85 -3.81 -7.89
N ILE A 78 -13.38 -3.55 -6.68
CA ILE A 78 -12.72 -4.51 -5.82
C ILE A 78 -13.22 -4.41 -4.39
N GLY A 79 -13.13 -5.51 -3.65
CA GLY A 79 -13.08 -5.50 -2.20
C GLY A 79 -11.63 -5.39 -1.75
N VAL A 80 -11.32 -4.48 -0.83
CA VAL A 80 -9.97 -4.29 -0.29
C VAL A 80 -9.95 -4.19 1.22
N GLU A 81 -8.96 -4.82 1.83
CA GLU A 81 -8.71 -4.80 3.27
C GLU A 81 -7.20 -4.94 3.57
N LEU A 82 -6.79 -4.68 4.80
CA LEU A 82 -5.46 -5.04 5.29
C LEU A 82 -5.39 -6.55 5.50
N ARG A 83 -4.20 -7.15 5.37
CA ARG A 83 -4.04 -8.59 5.58
C ARG A 83 -2.87 -8.94 6.49
N GLY A 84 -3.06 -9.97 7.31
CA GLY A 84 -1.99 -10.56 8.11
C GLY A 84 -1.83 -9.88 9.46
N SER A 85 -1.25 -10.60 10.42
CA SER A 85 -1.16 -10.13 11.81
C SER A 85 0.10 -9.30 12.02
N THR A 86 1.24 -9.95 12.32
CA THR A 86 2.50 -9.27 12.64
C THR A 86 3.00 -8.35 11.53
N SER A 87 2.81 -8.73 10.25
CA SER A 87 3.21 -7.89 9.12
C SER A 87 2.41 -6.61 8.99
N GLN A 88 1.15 -6.59 9.44
CA GLN A 88 0.34 -5.37 9.47
C GLN A 88 0.90 -4.38 10.48
N ASP A 89 1.35 -4.84 11.65
CA ASP A 89 1.84 -3.96 12.71
C ASP A 89 3.29 -3.51 12.47
N LEU A 90 4.15 -4.42 12.00
CA LEU A 90 5.59 -4.18 11.94
C LEU A 90 6.10 -3.61 10.60
N SER A 91 5.27 -3.58 9.55
CA SER A 91 5.69 -3.09 8.24
C SER A 91 5.20 -1.66 7.96
N PRO A 92 6.07 -0.77 7.46
CA PRO A 92 5.64 0.53 6.92
C PRO A 92 4.82 0.35 5.62
N LYS A 93 5.12 -0.70 4.84
CA LYS A 93 4.31 -1.09 3.68
C LYS A 93 3.22 -2.05 4.13
N LYS A 94 1.98 -1.56 4.16
CA LYS A 94 0.84 -2.37 4.62
C LYS A 94 0.48 -3.45 3.59
N PRO A 95 0.42 -4.73 3.98
CA PRO A 95 -0.11 -5.80 3.14
C PRO A 95 -1.62 -5.64 2.91
N LEU A 96 -2.08 -5.94 1.70
CA LEU A 96 -3.49 -5.83 1.30
C LEU A 96 -4.06 -7.18 0.88
N GLY A 97 -5.32 -7.44 1.25
CA GLY A 97 -6.18 -8.44 0.63
C GLY A 97 -7.07 -7.76 -0.42
N VAL A 98 -7.19 -8.36 -1.60
CA VAL A 98 -7.98 -7.81 -2.72
C VAL A 98 -8.81 -8.93 -3.36
N GLU A 99 -10.04 -8.62 -3.74
CA GLU A 99 -10.92 -9.46 -4.57
C GLU A 99 -11.57 -8.62 -5.67
N THR A 100 -11.82 -9.23 -6.84
CA THR A 100 -12.56 -8.53 -7.91
C THR A 100 -14.05 -8.61 -7.65
N ARG A 101 -14.75 -7.47 -7.70
CA ARG A 101 -16.20 -7.39 -7.54
C ARG A 101 -16.87 -6.93 -8.84
N LYS A 102 -18.16 -7.26 -8.97
CA LYS A 102 -19.02 -6.72 -10.02
C LYS A 102 -19.29 -5.24 -9.76
N GLU A 103 -19.97 -4.58 -10.69
CA GLU A 103 -20.34 -3.16 -10.58
C GLU A 103 -21.26 -2.85 -9.40
N ASP A 104 -21.93 -3.86 -8.83
CA ASP A 104 -22.69 -3.72 -7.58
C ASP A 104 -21.81 -3.46 -6.35
N GLY A 105 -20.50 -3.71 -6.44
CA GLY A 105 -19.55 -3.50 -5.36
C GLY A 105 -19.63 -4.54 -4.23
N GLU A 106 -20.45 -5.58 -4.38
CA GLU A 106 -20.67 -6.60 -3.35
C GLU A 106 -20.40 -8.01 -3.87
N THR A 107 -20.84 -8.31 -5.09
CA THR A 107 -20.74 -9.66 -5.65
C THR A 107 -19.36 -9.91 -6.22
N ASN A 108 -18.74 -11.03 -5.86
CA ASN A 108 -17.48 -11.45 -6.46
C ASN A 108 -17.61 -11.69 -7.98
N LEU A 109 -16.73 -11.06 -8.75
CA LEU A 109 -16.64 -11.20 -10.20
C LEU A 109 -15.85 -12.45 -10.60
N ASN A 110 -14.91 -12.89 -9.74
CA ASN A 110 -14.07 -14.09 -9.89
C ASN A 110 -13.54 -14.24 -11.33
N ILE A 111 -12.57 -13.41 -11.71
CA ILE A 111 -11.90 -13.48 -13.02
C ILE A 111 -10.44 -13.90 -12.88
N SER A 112 -9.89 -14.50 -13.94
CA SER A 112 -8.44 -14.70 -14.06
C SER A 112 -7.77 -13.37 -14.39
N LEU A 113 -6.66 -13.06 -13.71
CA LEU A 113 -5.97 -11.77 -13.85
C LEU A 113 -4.45 -11.99 -13.93
N LEU A 114 -3.77 -11.36 -14.89
CA LEU A 114 -2.30 -11.47 -15.05
C LEU A 114 -1.79 -12.92 -15.15
N GLY A 115 -2.57 -13.83 -15.73
CA GLY A 115 -2.22 -15.25 -15.84
C GLY A 115 -2.40 -16.05 -14.54
N MET A 116 -2.91 -15.43 -13.47
CA MET A 116 -3.34 -16.12 -12.27
C MET A 116 -4.67 -16.83 -12.52
N PRO A 117 -4.91 -17.98 -11.85
CA PRO A 117 -6.20 -18.65 -11.95
C PRO A 117 -7.33 -17.74 -11.45
N LYS A 118 -8.54 -18.04 -11.90
CA LYS A 118 -9.76 -17.41 -11.38
C LYS A 118 -9.80 -17.51 -9.86
N GLN A 119 -10.06 -16.40 -9.20
CA GLN A 119 -10.27 -16.38 -7.76
C GLN A 119 -11.46 -17.28 -7.40
N ASN A 120 -11.27 -18.13 -6.41
CA ASN A 120 -12.30 -19.03 -5.91
C ASN A 120 -12.60 -18.64 -4.47
N GLU A 121 -13.69 -17.89 -4.31
CA GLU A 121 -14.34 -17.64 -3.02
C GLU A 121 -15.74 -18.26 -3.06
#